data_AF-A0A3A3G3V4-F1
#
_entry.id   AF-A0A3A3G3V4-F1
#
_cell.length_a   1.000
_cell.length_b   1.000
_cell.length_c   1.000
_cell.angle_alpha   90.00
_cell.angle_beta   90.00
_cell.angle_gamma   90.00
#
_symmetry.space_group_name_H-M   'P 1'
#
loop_
_entity.id
_entity.type
_entity.pdbx_description
1 polymer ?
#
loop_
_entity_poly.entity_id
_entity_poly.type
_entity_poly.pdbx_seq_one_letter_code
_entity_poly.pdbx_strand_id
1 'polypeptide(L)'
;MTEAISINDVNRHYLDKVMNLAEERDVEATEDIFDARGMKLVAKGGRISRGMQERLILHKLRKPLESSITVADGINSDVVVDAARRLTDSIAPVGSMHRAAGNNGTPPLDILKQARFGNAMSLMLTITERGGASALAHSVMVSLVSICLAKKLGLDERAQSTVALAGLLHDIGELYIEPEYLDSKRRLRPHEWRHVVVHPRIGQMLIQELENFPPAVAQAVSEHHERFDGGGYPRQLGGSNISIAGQVVSVAEMISGVFMRQDRPLERAALALKIIPGEHAHELVSAVSSVLRICGEEPGTASQDVALQAVYRNVQSLHGNIEAALAQLGALADSPLVTSRACKDLLARGLQQVLAVRRAFTSTGLDICTHEDIAEFMAHNREIHFEVGVAGKEIQWRLQDVARNLAMHGAALHAQEASLLQPLIAQLDAAG
;
A
#
# COMPACT_ATOMS: atom_id res chain seq x y z
N MET A 1 14.81 19.13 -2.24
CA MET A 1 14.56 19.79 -3.54
C MET A 1 14.07 18.71 -4.50
N THR A 2 12.76 18.64 -4.73
CA THR A 2 12.16 17.77 -5.75
C THR A 2 12.26 18.48 -7.09
N GLU A 3 13.11 17.99 -7.99
CA GLU A 3 12.89 18.23 -9.42
C GLU A 3 11.44 17.83 -9.71
N ALA A 4 10.67 18.72 -10.34
CA ALA A 4 9.32 18.41 -10.73
C ALA A 4 9.39 17.23 -11.71
N ILE A 5 8.83 16.08 -11.32
CA ILE A 5 8.73 14.92 -12.19
C ILE A 5 7.91 15.37 -13.41
N SER A 6 8.56 15.49 -14.55
CA SER A 6 7.92 15.87 -15.81
C SER A 6 7.48 14.58 -16.49
N ILE A 7 6.17 14.35 -16.59
CA ILE A 7 5.59 13.18 -17.27
C ILE A 7 5.99 13.08 -18.76
N ASN A 8 6.45 14.18 -19.35
CA ASN A 8 6.97 14.22 -20.72
C ASN A 8 8.39 13.66 -20.88
N ASP A 9 9.10 13.45 -19.77
CA ASP A 9 10.39 12.77 -19.78
C ASP A 9 10.14 11.27 -19.61
N VAL A 10 10.68 10.44 -20.51
CA VAL A 10 10.41 9.01 -20.52
C VAL A 10 11.13 8.35 -19.33
N ASN A 11 10.35 7.83 -18.38
CA ASN A 11 10.91 7.08 -17.25
C ASN A 11 11.52 5.75 -17.73
N ARG A 12 12.79 5.50 -17.40
CA ARG A 12 13.50 4.28 -17.85
C ARG A 12 12.84 2.99 -17.38
N HIS A 13 12.32 2.95 -16.15
CA HIS A 13 11.75 1.75 -15.55
C HIS A 13 10.40 1.42 -16.17
N TYR A 14 9.56 2.43 -16.36
CA TYR A 14 8.31 2.28 -17.10
C TYR A 14 8.60 1.83 -18.55
N LEU A 15 9.54 2.49 -19.23
CA LEU A 15 9.89 2.13 -20.60
C LEU A 15 10.42 0.71 -20.71
N ASP A 16 11.28 0.26 -19.79
CA ASP A 16 11.78 -1.11 -19.81
C ASP A 16 10.62 -2.12 -19.68
N LYS A 17 9.64 -1.85 -18.82
CA LYS A 17 8.42 -2.67 -18.72
C LYS A 17 7.61 -2.68 -20.02
N VAL A 18 7.49 -1.53 -20.69
CA VAL A 18 6.86 -1.44 -22.03
C VAL A 18 7.65 -2.26 -23.06
N MET A 19 8.98 -2.20 -23.06
CA MET A 19 9.81 -2.98 -23.99
C MET A 19 9.66 -4.47 -23.74
N ASN A 20 9.68 -4.89 -22.48
CA ASN A 20 9.40 -6.27 -22.10
C ASN A 20 8.02 -6.70 -22.63
N LEU A 21 6.98 -5.84 -22.53
CA LEU A 21 5.63 -6.15 -23.05
C LEU A 21 5.60 -6.28 -24.57
N ALA A 22 6.29 -5.38 -25.27
CA ALA A 22 6.31 -5.32 -26.73
C ALA A 22 7.00 -6.54 -27.41
N GLU A 23 7.76 -7.32 -26.66
CA GLU A 23 8.35 -8.59 -27.12
C GLU A 23 7.28 -9.69 -27.31
N GLU A 24 6.20 -9.65 -26.55
CA GLU A 24 5.17 -10.70 -26.54
C GLU A 24 3.81 -10.21 -27.08
N ARG A 25 3.49 -8.93 -26.89
CA ARG A 25 2.23 -8.34 -27.34
C ARG A 25 2.47 -7.22 -28.34
N ASP A 26 1.50 -6.99 -29.22
CA ASP A 26 1.55 -5.87 -30.16
C ASP A 26 1.24 -4.56 -29.42
N VAL A 27 2.31 -3.82 -29.14
CA VAL A 27 2.28 -2.45 -28.64
C VAL A 27 2.56 -1.51 -29.80
N GLU A 28 1.66 -0.56 -30.05
CA GLU A 28 1.74 0.35 -31.20
C GLU A 28 1.53 1.81 -30.81
N ALA A 29 2.07 2.72 -31.61
CA ALA A 29 1.85 4.15 -31.46
C ALA A 29 0.45 4.55 -31.97
N THR A 30 -0.36 5.18 -31.12
CA THR A 30 -1.71 5.65 -31.47
C THR A 30 -1.69 6.95 -32.28
N GLU A 31 -0.59 7.69 -32.20
CA GLU A 31 -0.30 8.92 -32.93
C GLU A 31 1.19 8.99 -33.32
N ASP A 32 1.56 10.00 -34.12
CA ASP A 32 2.97 10.26 -34.37
C ASP A 32 3.64 10.76 -33.08
N ILE A 33 4.69 10.07 -32.64
CA ILE A 33 5.45 10.42 -31.44
C ILE A 33 6.59 11.37 -31.85
N PHE A 34 6.59 12.58 -31.29
CA PHE A 34 7.59 13.61 -31.56
C PHE A 34 8.37 13.97 -30.29
N ASP A 35 9.63 14.35 -30.48
CA ASP A 35 10.38 15.06 -29.44
C ASP A 35 9.93 16.53 -29.31
N ALA A 36 10.35 17.19 -28.24
CA ALA A 36 10.04 18.59 -27.96
C ALA A 36 10.47 19.55 -29.08
N ARG A 37 11.45 19.16 -29.92
CA ARG A 37 11.99 19.94 -31.04
C ARG A 37 11.23 19.69 -32.36
N GLY A 38 10.34 18.71 -32.39
CA GLY A 38 9.53 18.35 -33.56
C GLY A 38 10.10 17.26 -34.45
N MET A 39 11.16 16.58 -34.02
CA MET A 39 11.65 15.37 -34.68
C MET A 39 10.69 14.22 -34.42
N LYS A 40 10.20 13.58 -35.48
CA LYS A 40 9.37 12.37 -35.38
C LYS A 40 10.25 11.20 -34.96
N LEU A 41 9.92 10.58 -33.84
CA LEU A 41 10.59 9.40 -33.32
C LEU A 41 9.88 8.12 -33.77
N VAL A 42 8.54 8.08 -33.69
CA VAL A 42 7.73 6.93 -34.08
C VAL A 42 6.56 7.41 -34.92
N ALA A 43 6.28 6.72 -36.02
CA ALA A 43 5.10 7.01 -36.83
C ALA A 43 3.84 6.37 -36.21
N LYS A 44 2.68 7.00 -36.38
CA LYS A 44 1.38 6.41 -36.03
C LYS A 44 1.23 5.00 -36.64
N GLY A 45 0.76 4.04 -35.85
CA GLY A 45 0.66 2.62 -36.21
C GLY A 45 2.00 1.88 -36.21
N GLY A 46 3.09 2.57 -35.87
CA GLY A 46 4.41 1.96 -35.72
C GLY A 46 4.46 1.08 -34.48
N ARG A 47 4.89 -0.18 -34.65
CA ARG A 47 5.12 -1.10 -33.54
C ARG A 47 6.27 -0.62 -32.66
N ILE A 48 6.04 -0.55 -31.35
CA ILE A 48 7.06 -0.29 -30.34
C ILE A 48 7.93 -1.54 -30.21
N SER A 49 9.24 -1.37 -30.12
CA SER A 49 10.18 -2.48 -30.00
C SER A 49 11.41 -2.07 -29.20
N ARG A 50 12.12 -3.05 -28.63
CA ARG A 50 13.32 -2.82 -27.80
C ARG A 50 14.39 -1.99 -28.51
N GLY A 51 14.54 -2.12 -29.83
CA GLY A 51 15.47 -1.31 -30.62
C GLY A 51 15.19 0.20 -30.60
N MET A 52 13.99 0.63 -30.17
CA MET A 52 13.62 2.04 -30.04
C MET A 52 13.90 2.63 -28.65
N GLN A 53 14.29 1.80 -27.67
CA GLN A 53 14.39 2.19 -26.26
C GLN A 53 15.35 3.37 -26.05
N GLU A 54 16.57 3.28 -26.58
CA GLU A 54 17.59 4.33 -26.45
C GLU A 54 17.11 5.65 -27.07
N ARG A 55 16.49 5.59 -28.27
CA ARG A 55 15.94 6.76 -28.93
C ARG A 55 14.83 7.42 -28.11
N LEU A 56 13.94 6.65 -27.50
CA LEU A 56 12.83 7.19 -26.69
C LEU A 56 13.33 7.78 -25.37
N ILE A 57 14.38 7.21 -24.74
CA ILE A 57 14.98 7.75 -23.50
C ILE A 57 15.72 9.06 -23.74
N LEU A 58 16.47 9.16 -24.84
CA LEU A 58 17.34 10.33 -25.08
C LEU A 58 16.57 11.61 -25.43
N HIS A 59 15.28 11.51 -25.73
CA HIS A 59 14.48 12.63 -26.20
C HIS A 59 13.34 12.94 -25.23
N LYS A 60 13.24 14.21 -24.82
CA LYS A 60 12.03 14.72 -24.18
C LYS A 60 10.89 14.73 -25.18
N LEU A 61 9.79 14.06 -24.86
CA LEU A 61 8.65 13.94 -25.76
C LEU A 61 7.73 15.17 -25.67
N ARG A 62 6.94 15.43 -26.72
CA ARG A 62 5.91 16.49 -26.69
C ARG A 62 4.72 16.13 -25.80
N LYS A 63 4.40 14.84 -25.74
CA LYS A 63 3.34 14.24 -24.95
C LYS A 63 3.92 13.07 -24.15
N PRO A 64 3.30 12.70 -23.03
CA PRO A 64 3.62 11.46 -22.33
C PRO A 64 3.65 10.28 -23.30
N LEU A 65 4.60 9.37 -23.12
CA LEU A 65 4.67 8.16 -23.95
C LEU A 65 3.39 7.34 -23.76
N GLU A 66 2.94 7.25 -22.51
CA GLU A 66 1.78 6.53 -21.98
C GLU A 66 0.49 6.86 -22.74
N SER A 67 0.28 8.12 -23.11
CA SER A 67 -0.90 8.55 -23.88
C SER A 67 -0.75 8.33 -25.40
N SER A 68 0.47 8.05 -25.85
CA SER A 68 0.82 7.96 -27.28
C SER A 68 0.96 6.51 -27.77
N ILE A 69 0.80 5.52 -26.89
CA ILE A 69 0.90 4.09 -27.23
C ILE A 69 -0.29 3.29 -26.69
N THR A 70 -0.56 2.14 -27.29
CA THR A 70 -1.60 1.21 -26.85
C THR A 70 -1.15 -0.23 -27.07
N VAL A 71 -1.90 -1.18 -26.51
CA VAL A 71 -1.70 -2.62 -26.69
C VAL A 71 -3.02 -3.22 -27.21
N ALA A 72 -2.94 -4.02 -28.27
CA ALA A 72 -4.13 -4.51 -28.98
C ALA A 72 -5.08 -5.33 -28.08
N ASP A 73 -4.52 -6.25 -27.28
CA ASP A 73 -5.25 -7.10 -26.33
C ASP A 73 -4.99 -6.66 -24.88
N GLY A 74 -5.19 -5.37 -24.62
CA GLY A 74 -5.03 -4.79 -23.29
C GLY A 74 -6.12 -5.21 -22.31
N ILE A 75 -5.82 -5.09 -21.02
CA ILE A 75 -6.79 -5.25 -19.94
C ILE A 75 -7.94 -4.27 -20.13
N ASN A 76 -9.17 -4.79 -20.14
CA ASN A 76 -10.40 -4.00 -20.25
C ASN A 76 -11.34 -4.34 -19.09
N SER A 77 -12.51 -3.68 -19.04
CA SER A 77 -13.49 -3.89 -17.96
C SER A 77 -13.98 -5.33 -17.85
N ASP A 78 -14.09 -6.06 -18.97
CA ASP A 78 -14.56 -7.45 -18.93
C ASP A 78 -13.51 -8.37 -18.31
N VAL A 79 -12.23 -8.19 -18.65
CA VAL A 79 -11.12 -8.93 -18.01
C VAL A 79 -11.05 -8.66 -16.50
N VAL A 80 -11.23 -7.40 -16.10
CA VAL A 80 -11.28 -6.99 -14.69
C VAL A 80 -12.44 -7.66 -13.95
N VAL A 81 -13.64 -7.69 -14.55
CA VAL A 81 -14.82 -8.35 -13.96
C VAL A 81 -14.63 -9.86 -13.88
N ASP A 82 -14.04 -10.49 -14.87
CA ASP A 82 -13.75 -11.93 -14.85
C ASP A 82 -12.73 -12.28 -13.76
N ALA A 83 -11.71 -11.45 -13.57
CA ALA A 83 -10.80 -11.58 -12.44
C ALA A 83 -11.53 -11.43 -11.10
N ALA A 84 -12.42 -10.44 -10.97
CA ALA A 84 -13.21 -10.22 -9.77
C ALA A 84 -14.13 -11.41 -9.46
N ARG A 85 -14.76 -12.02 -10.47
CA ARG A 85 -15.56 -13.24 -10.32
C ARG A 85 -14.72 -14.41 -9.79
N ARG A 86 -13.53 -14.62 -10.37
CA ARG A 86 -12.61 -15.66 -9.86
C ARG A 86 -12.25 -15.43 -8.39
N LEU A 87 -12.06 -14.18 -7.98
CA LEU A 87 -11.78 -13.85 -6.57
C LEU A 87 -12.99 -14.11 -5.66
N THR A 88 -14.20 -13.75 -6.09
CA THR A 88 -15.43 -14.02 -5.31
C THR A 88 -15.69 -15.52 -5.15
N ASP A 89 -15.30 -16.32 -6.14
CA ASP A 89 -15.50 -17.76 -6.15
C ASP A 89 -14.41 -18.51 -5.35
N SER A 90 -13.17 -17.99 -5.35
CA SER A 90 -12.01 -18.65 -4.72
C SER A 90 -11.71 -18.18 -3.30
N ILE A 91 -12.12 -16.98 -2.91
CA ILE A 91 -11.81 -16.39 -1.61
C ILE A 91 -13.11 -16.12 -0.85
N ALA A 92 -13.44 -17.02 0.09
CA ALA A 92 -14.71 -17.01 0.80
C ALA A 92 -15.08 -15.65 1.44
N PRO A 93 -14.16 -14.93 2.15
CA PRO A 93 -14.43 -13.59 2.65
C PRO A 93 -14.88 -12.59 1.56
N VAL A 94 -14.21 -12.60 0.41
CA VAL A 94 -14.50 -11.70 -0.72
C VAL A 94 -15.86 -12.04 -1.33
N GLY A 95 -16.17 -13.33 -1.51
CA GLY A 95 -17.48 -13.78 -1.99
C GLY A 95 -18.63 -13.37 -1.04
N SER A 96 -18.42 -13.52 0.27
CA SER A 96 -19.39 -13.09 1.29
C SER A 96 -19.59 -11.57 1.31
N MET A 97 -18.51 -10.80 1.19
CA MET A 97 -18.56 -9.33 1.03
C MET A 97 -19.39 -8.92 -0.18
N HIS A 98 -19.11 -9.51 -1.33
CA HIS A 98 -19.82 -9.25 -2.58
C HIS A 98 -21.32 -9.51 -2.45
N ARG A 99 -21.72 -10.68 -1.91
CA ARG A 99 -23.13 -11.03 -1.71
C ARG A 99 -23.84 -10.07 -0.74
N ALA A 100 -23.21 -9.75 0.40
CA ALA A 100 -23.79 -8.85 1.39
C ALA A 100 -24.00 -7.43 0.83
N ALA A 101 -23.06 -6.95 0.02
CA ALA A 101 -23.14 -5.65 -0.63
C ALA A 101 -24.14 -5.62 -1.80
N GLY A 102 -24.40 -6.76 -2.46
CA GLY A 102 -25.32 -6.88 -3.59
C GLY A 102 -26.81 -6.72 -3.26
N ASN A 103 -27.20 -6.76 -1.99
CA ASN A 103 -28.61 -6.68 -1.58
C ASN A 103 -29.22 -5.27 -1.74
N ASN A 104 -28.40 -4.22 -1.84
CA ASN A 104 -28.84 -2.82 -1.89
C ASN A 104 -28.25 -2.07 -3.10
N GLY A 105 -29.09 -1.74 -4.09
CA GLY A 105 -28.69 -0.98 -5.29
C GLY A 105 -27.87 -1.80 -6.29
N THR A 106 -27.02 -1.13 -7.09
CA THR A 106 -26.20 -1.80 -8.12
C THR A 106 -25.19 -2.77 -7.50
N PRO A 107 -25.11 -4.04 -7.94
CA PRO A 107 -24.14 -5.02 -7.43
C PRO A 107 -22.68 -4.58 -7.61
N PRO A 108 -21.75 -4.98 -6.72
CA PRO A 108 -20.35 -4.55 -6.83
C PRO A 108 -19.66 -4.91 -8.16
N LEU A 109 -19.93 -6.10 -8.70
CA LEU A 109 -19.38 -6.49 -10.01
C LEU A 109 -19.90 -5.63 -11.17
N ASP A 110 -21.13 -5.12 -11.06
CA ASP A 110 -21.72 -4.26 -12.08
C ASP A 110 -21.16 -2.83 -11.98
N ILE A 111 -20.90 -2.33 -10.77
CA ILE A 111 -20.17 -1.07 -10.56
C ILE A 111 -18.77 -1.18 -11.14
N LEU A 112 -18.08 -2.30 -10.90
CA LEU A 112 -16.75 -2.55 -11.46
C LEU A 112 -16.80 -2.61 -13.00
N LYS A 113 -17.83 -3.22 -13.59
CA LYS A 113 -18.03 -3.25 -15.04
C LYS A 113 -18.26 -1.85 -15.63
N GLN A 114 -18.82 -0.93 -14.86
CA GLN A 114 -19.06 0.45 -15.27
C GLN A 114 -17.80 1.32 -15.15
N ALA A 115 -16.74 0.85 -14.48
CA ALA A 115 -15.47 1.56 -14.41
C ALA A 115 -14.87 1.71 -15.81
N ARG A 116 -14.90 2.94 -16.34
CA ARG A 116 -14.31 3.29 -17.65
C ARG A 116 -12.93 3.88 -17.43
N PHE A 117 -11.96 3.40 -18.19
CA PHE A 117 -10.60 3.91 -18.23
C PHE A 117 -10.08 3.81 -19.67
N GLY A 118 -9.22 4.75 -20.07
CA GLY A 118 -8.70 4.84 -21.43
C GLY A 118 -7.55 3.89 -21.71
N ASN A 119 -6.98 4.03 -22.92
CA ASN A 119 -5.93 3.16 -23.44
C ASN A 119 -4.66 3.20 -22.58
N ALA A 120 -4.32 4.35 -21.99
CA ALA A 120 -3.14 4.50 -21.16
C ALA A 120 -3.25 3.64 -19.89
N MET A 121 -4.40 3.71 -19.20
CA MET A 121 -4.66 2.87 -18.02
C MET A 121 -4.78 1.39 -18.38
N SER A 122 -5.42 1.08 -19.52
CA SER A 122 -5.48 -0.30 -20.04
C SER A 122 -4.08 -0.89 -20.24
N LEU A 123 -3.17 -0.13 -20.87
CA LEU A 123 -1.77 -0.52 -21.03
C LEU A 123 -1.08 -0.71 -19.69
N MET A 124 -1.22 0.22 -18.75
CA MET A 124 -0.59 0.13 -17.43
C MET A 124 -1.05 -1.10 -16.66
N LEU A 125 -2.35 -1.38 -16.63
CA LEU A 125 -2.91 -2.59 -16.01
C LEU A 125 -2.40 -3.87 -16.70
N THR A 126 -2.20 -3.84 -18.02
CA THR A 126 -1.59 -4.96 -18.78
C THR A 126 -0.13 -5.18 -18.39
N ILE A 127 0.61 -4.11 -18.13
CA ILE A 127 1.98 -4.21 -17.62
C ILE A 127 1.98 -4.76 -16.19
N THR A 128 1.07 -4.29 -15.32
CA THR A 128 0.91 -4.79 -13.95
C THR A 128 0.63 -6.30 -13.93
N GLU A 129 -0.25 -6.80 -14.81
CA GLU A 129 -0.54 -8.23 -14.96
C GLU A 129 0.74 -9.07 -15.18
N ARG A 130 1.69 -8.57 -15.98
CA ARG A 130 2.96 -9.30 -16.24
C ARG A 130 3.92 -9.32 -15.07
N GLY A 131 3.73 -8.45 -14.07
CA GLY A 131 4.43 -8.56 -12.78
C GLY A 131 4.10 -9.86 -12.02
N GLY A 132 3.08 -10.59 -12.48
CA GLY A 132 2.65 -11.89 -11.98
C GLY A 132 1.13 -11.91 -11.81
N ALA A 133 0.53 -13.10 -11.90
CA ALA A 133 -0.92 -13.27 -11.78
C ALA A 133 -1.52 -12.68 -10.49
N SER A 134 -0.70 -12.52 -9.44
CA SER A 134 -1.10 -11.91 -8.17
C SER A 134 -1.26 -10.39 -8.24
N ALA A 135 -0.54 -9.68 -9.12
CA ALA A 135 -0.53 -8.21 -9.12
C ALA A 135 -1.87 -7.63 -9.62
N LEU A 136 -2.37 -8.10 -10.77
CA LEU A 136 -3.69 -7.70 -11.24
C LEU A 136 -4.79 -8.20 -10.29
N ALA A 137 -4.67 -9.43 -9.79
CA ALA A 137 -5.63 -9.98 -8.82
C ALA A 137 -5.72 -9.12 -7.55
N HIS A 138 -4.59 -8.59 -7.07
CA HIS A 138 -4.54 -7.65 -5.95
C HIS A 138 -5.32 -6.37 -6.26
N SER A 139 -4.98 -5.65 -7.34
CA SER A 139 -5.67 -4.40 -7.69
C SER A 139 -7.19 -4.59 -7.89
N VAL A 140 -7.59 -5.72 -8.50
CA VAL A 140 -9.01 -6.07 -8.66
C VAL A 140 -9.67 -6.37 -7.31
N MET A 141 -8.97 -7.06 -6.39
CA MET A 141 -9.47 -7.30 -5.04
C MET A 141 -9.67 -5.99 -4.27
N VAL A 142 -8.68 -5.11 -4.29
CA VAL A 142 -8.73 -3.81 -3.61
C VAL A 142 -9.89 -2.98 -4.15
N SER A 143 -10.09 -2.96 -5.46
CA SER A 143 -11.26 -2.32 -6.09
C SER A 143 -12.58 -2.91 -5.60
N LEU A 144 -12.73 -4.24 -5.62
CA LEU A 144 -13.95 -4.92 -5.21
C LEU A 144 -14.27 -4.73 -3.71
N VAL A 145 -13.26 -4.85 -2.86
CA VAL A 145 -13.36 -4.63 -1.41
C VAL A 145 -13.73 -3.17 -1.14
N SER A 146 -13.12 -2.21 -1.85
CA SER A 146 -13.44 -0.79 -1.75
C SER A 146 -14.91 -0.50 -2.07
N ILE A 147 -15.45 -1.09 -3.15
CA ILE A 147 -16.87 -0.95 -3.49
C ILE A 147 -17.75 -1.51 -2.36
N CYS A 148 -17.42 -2.70 -1.84
CA CYS A 148 -18.19 -3.32 -0.76
C CYS A 148 -18.19 -2.46 0.52
N LEU A 149 -17.06 -1.88 0.88
CA LEU A 149 -16.95 -0.97 2.03
C LEU A 149 -17.71 0.34 1.80
N ALA A 150 -17.58 0.95 0.62
CA ALA A 150 -18.34 2.16 0.27
C ALA A 150 -19.85 1.93 0.35
N LYS A 151 -20.35 0.79 -0.14
CA LYS A 151 -21.76 0.40 0.00
C LYS A 151 -22.16 0.17 1.45
N LYS A 152 -21.30 -0.46 2.25
CA LYS A 152 -21.54 -0.68 3.68
C LYS A 152 -21.63 0.63 4.48
N LEU A 153 -20.86 1.65 4.07
CA LEU A 153 -20.89 3.00 4.61
C LEU A 153 -22.05 3.85 4.08
N GLY A 154 -22.86 3.34 3.14
CA GLY A 154 -23.97 4.07 2.53
C GLY A 154 -23.54 5.19 1.60
N LEU A 155 -22.32 5.14 1.04
CA LEU A 155 -21.87 6.11 0.04
C LEU A 155 -22.68 5.97 -1.24
N ASP A 156 -22.85 7.06 -1.99
CA ASP A 156 -23.60 7.06 -3.25
C ASP A 156 -22.86 6.33 -4.40
N GLU A 157 -23.54 6.06 -5.51
CA GLU A 157 -22.95 5.33 -6.65
C GLU A 157 -21.76 6.07 -7.29
N ARG A 158 -21.70 7.40 -7.18
CA ARG A 158 -20.57 8.20 -7.68
C ARG A 158 -19.32 7.96 -6.82
N ALA A 159 -19.47 7.96 -5.51
CA ALA A 159 -18.41 7.61 -4.57
C ALA A 159 -17.99 6.14 -4.70
N GLN A 160 -18.95 5.22 -4.91
CA GLN A 160 -18.66 3.80 -5.19
C GLN A 160 -17.83 3.65 -6.47
N SER A 161 -18.20 4.34 -7.56
CA SER A 161 -17.41 4.37 -8.81
C SER A 161 -16.03 4.98 -8.62
N THR A 162 -15.92 6.01 -7.77
CA THR A 162 -14.63 6.66 -7.45
C THR A 162 -13.68 5.69 -6.76
N VAL A 163 -14.14 4.98 -5.72
CA VAL A 163 -13.29 4.01 -5.01
C VAL A 163 -13.03 2.75 -5.84
N ALA A 164 -13.93 2.39 -6.76
CA ALA A 164 -13.70 1.32 -7.72
C ALA A 164 -12.48 1.63 -8.61
N LEU A 165 -12.46 2.81 -9.24
CA LEU A 165 -11.33 3.25 -10.07
C LEU A 165 -10.07 3.45 -9.23
N ALA A 166 -10.17 4.10 -8.08
CA ALA A 166 -9.02 4.34 -7.22
C ALA A 166 -8.39 3.04 -6.72
N GLY A 167 -9.21 2.08 -6.26
CA GLY A 167 -8.72 0.77 -5.83
C GLY A 167 -8.09 -0.04 -6.96
N LEU A 168 -8.61 0.06 -8.20
CA LEU A 168 -8.03 -0.63 -9.35
C LEU A 168 -6.67 -0.03 -9.77
N LEU A 169 -6.48 1.27 -9.54
CA LEU A 169 -5.34 2.03 -10.05
C LEU A 169 -4.36 2.50 -8.96
N HIS A 170 -4.53 2.10 -7.70
CA HIS A 170 -3.77 2.68 -6.58
C HIS A 170 -2.24 2.52 -6.73
N ASP A 171 -1.79 1.38 -7.26
CA ASP A 171 -0.37 1.04 -7.41
C ASP A 171 0.22 1.31 -8.80
N ILE A 172 -0.48 1.97 -9.73
CA ILE A 172 0.09 2.20 -11.09
C ILE A 172 1.38 3.05 -11.04
N GLY A 173 1.58 3.81 -9.97
CA GLY A 173 2.83 4.55 -9.74
C GLY A 173 4.05 3.66 -9.53
N GLU A 174 3.87 2.40 -9.11
CA GLU A 174 4.95 1.43 -8.94
C GLU A 174 5.64 1.10 -10.26
N LEU A 175 4.95 1.29 -11.40
CA LEU A 175 5.52 1.05 -12.73
C LEU A 175 6.75 1.95 -13.03
N TYR A 176 6.91 3.04 -12.28
CA TYR A 176 8.00 4.02 -12.40
C TYR A 176 9.13 3.78 -11.41
N ILE A 177 8.99 2.79 -10.53
CA ILE A 177 9.96 2.44 -9.50
C ILE A 177 10.90 1.35 -10.01
N GLU A 178 12.15 1.43 -9.57
CA GLU A 178 13.16 0.42 -9.88
C GLU A 178 12.72 -0.96 -9.35
N PRO A 179 12.67 -2.01 -10.18
CA PRO A 179 12.14 -3.32 -9.78
C PRO A 179 12.81 -3.91 -8.53
N GLU A 180 14.10 -3.64 -8.31
CA GLU A 180 14.82 -4.12 -7.14
C GLU A 180 14.27 -3.56 -5.82
N TYR A 181 13.59 -2.40 -5.85
CA TYR A 181 12.94 -1.84 -4.67
C TYR A 181 11.54 -2.41 -4.41
N LEU A 182 10.92 -3.05 -5.39
CA LEU A 182 9.61 -3.67 -5.26
C LEU A 182 9.70 -5.18 -4.98
N ASP A 183 10.91 -5.74 -4.94
CA ASP A 183 11.10 -7.16 -4.62
C ASP A 183 10.79 -7.41 -3.14
N SER A 184 9.61 -7.99 -2.89
CA SER A 184 9.14 -8.40 -1.55
C SER A 184 10.10 -9.35 -0.80
N LYS A 185 11.01 -10.06 -1.51
CA LYS A 185 12.03 -10.92 -0.88
C LYS A 185 13.22 -10.14 -0.35
N ARG A 186 13.42 -8.91 -0.85
CA ARG A 186 14.48 -8.02 -0.42
C ARG A 186 13.95 -7.08 0.64
N ARG A 187 14.62 -7.08 1.78
CA ARG A 187 14.37 -6.08 2.81
C ARG A 187 14.97 -4.74 2.39
N LEU A 188 14.14 -3.72 2.24
CA LEU A 188 14.59 -2.36 2.01
C LEU A 188 15.19 -1.75 3.27
N ARG A 189 16.34 -1.10 3.10
CA ARG A 189 16.92 -0.24 4.13
C ARG A 189 16.07 1.02 4.27
N PRO A 190 16.03 1.66 5.44
CA PRO A 190 15.20 2.85 5.67
C PRO A 190 15.40 3.99 4.64
N HIS A 191 16.62 4.18 4.11
CA HIS A 191 16.89 5.20 3.08
C HIS A 191 16.47 4.78 1.67
N GLU A 192 16.33 3.48 1.39
CA GLU A 192 15.84 2.95 0.11
C GLU A 192 14.33 3.12 0.00
N TRP A 193 13.63 3.09 1.14
CA TRP A 193 12.18 3.26 1.25
C TRP A 193 11.64 4.54 0.59
N ARG A 194 12.45 5.61 0.56
CA ARG A 194 12.10 6.88 -0.11
C ARG A 194 11.73 6.72 -1.59
N HIS A 195 12.26 5.68 -2.24
CA HIS A 195 11.99 5.38 -3.65
C HIS A 195 10.63 4.72 -3.84
N VAL A 196 10.09 4.04 -2.82
CA VAL A 196 8.79 3.37 -2.89
C VAL A 196 7.67 4.30 -2.47
N VAL A 197 7.85 5.08 -1.39
CA VAL A 197 6.79 5.96 -0.84
C VAL A 197 6.30 7.05 -1.78
N VAL A 198 7.00 7.30 -2.88
CA VAL A 198 6.59 8.28 -3.90
C VAL A 198 5.54 7.73 -4.86
N HIS A 199 5.35 6.41 -4.95
CA HIS A 199 4.43 5.81 -5.93
C HIS A 199 2.97 6.31 -5.82
N PRO A 200 2.37 6.62 -4.64
CA PRO A 200 1.01 7.16 -4.59
C PRO A 200 0.93 8.52 -5.28
N ARG A 201 2.00 9.32 -5.16
CA ARG A 201 2.11 10.64 -5.80
C ARG A 201 2.34 10.53 -7.30
N ILE A 202 3.13 9.54 -7.74
CA ILE A 202 3.27 9.24 -9.17
C ILE A 202 1.91 8.81 -9.73
N GLY A 203 1.21 7.88 -9.09
CA GLY A 203 -0.13 7.44 -9.50
C GLY A 203 -1.13 8.60 -9.61
N GLN A 204 -1.14 9.50 -8.63
CA GLN A 204 -1.93 10.74 -8.68
C GLN A 204 -1.65 11.57 -9.93
N MET A 205 -0.37 11.83 -10.21
CA MET A 205 0.06 12.61 -11.38
C MET A 205 -0.35 11.93 -12.68
N LEU A 206 -0.15 10.61 -12.80
CA LEU A 206 -0.54 9.84 -13.98
C LEU A 206 -2.05 9.93 -14.25
N ILE A 207 -2.86 9.80 -13.20
CA ILE A 207 -4.32 9.92 -13.33
C ILE A 207 -4.73 11.31 -13.78
N GLN A 208 -4.10 12.37 -13.23
CA GLN A 208 -4.43 13.75 -13.57
C GLN A 208 -4.04 14.14 -14.99
N GLU A 209 -2.93 13.60 -15.51
CA GLU A 209 -2.37 13.97 -16.80
C GLU A 209 -2.85 13.09 -17.97
N LEU A 210 -3.19 11.83 -17.71
CA LEU A 210 -3.51 10.85 -18.76
C LEU A 210 -5.00 10.59 -18.95
N GLU A 211 -5.83 10.89 -17.95
CA GLU A 211 -7.25 10.54 -17.94
C GLU A 211 -8.11 11.70 -17.42
N ASN A 212 -9.35 11.78 -17.90
CA ASN A 212 -10.33 12.76 -17.41
C ASN A 212 -11.19 12.18 -16.27
N PHE A 213 -10.55 11.57 -15.28
CA PHE A 213 -11.26 11.04 -14.11
C PHE A 213 -11.73 12.16 -13.17
N PRO A 214 -12.75 11.92 -12.34
CA PRO A 214 -13.06 12.80 -11.23
C PRO A 214 -11.81 13.04 -10.37
N PRO A 215 -11.52 14.28 -9.93
CA PRO A 215 -10.32 14.58 -9.12
C PRO A 215 -10.20 13.73 -7.86
N ALA A 216 -11.33 13.26 -7.32
CA ALA A 216 -11.41 12.37 -6.17
C ALA A 216 -10.72 11.02 -6.39
N VAL A 217 -10.63 10.52 -7.64
CA VAL A 217 -9.90 9.28 -7.97
C VAL A 217 -8.40 9.48 -7.73
N ALA A 218 -7.83 10.54 -8.32
CA ALA A 218 -6.42 10.88 -8.15
C ALA A 218 -6.07 11.18 -6.68
N GLN A 219 -6.99 11.85 -5.96
CA GLN A 219 -6.83 12.11 -4.53
C GLN A 219 -6.80 10.81 -3.72
N ALA A 220 -7.75 9.90 -3.94
CA ALA A 220 -7.79 8.62 -3.24
C ALA A 220 -6.56 7.76 -3.54
N VAL A 221 -6.09 7.73 -4.79
CA VAL A 221 -4.81 7.09 -5.16
C VAL A 221 -3.63 7.75 -4.45
N SER A 222 -3.60 9.07 -4.26
CA SER A 222 -2.51 9.70 -3.49
C SER A 222 -2.54 9.39 -1.99
N GLU A 223 -3.69 8.92 -1.48
CA GLU A 223 -4.00 8.80 -0.05
C GLU A 223 -4.09 7.35 0.44
N HIS A 224 -3.94 6.35 -0.44
CA HIS A 224 -4.19 4.94 -0.08
C HIS A 224 -3.19 4.36 0.95
N HIS A 225 -2.06 5.03 1.19
CA HIS A 225 -1.13 4.70 2.28
C HIS A 225 -1.13 5.73 3.42
N GLU A 226 -2.03 6.71 3.39
CA GLU A 226 -2.25 7.58 4.53
C GLU A 226 -3.00 6.80 5.63
N ARG A 227 -2.69 7.14 6.88
CA ARG A 227 -3.25 6.48 8.07
C ARG A 227 -3.99 7.50 8.91
N PHE A 228 -5.13 7.11 9.49
CA PHE A 228 -6.00 8.04 10.22
C PHE A 228 -5.30 8.68 11.44
N ASP A 229 -4.29 8.03 11.98
CA ASP A 229 -3.43 8.53 13.07
C ASP A 229 -2.33 9.51 12.60
N GLY A 230 -2.18 9.76 11.29
CA GLY A 230 -1.14 10.60 10.71
C GLY A 230 0.21 9.88 10.50
N GLY A 231 0.30 8.57 10.74
CA GLY A 231 1.52 7.79 10.59
C GLY A 231 1.81 7.30 9.17
N GLY A 232 0.92 7.56 8.21
CA GLY A 232 1.02 7.08 6.83
C GLY A 232 1.93 7.94 5.95
N TYR A 233 1.88 7.69 4.64
CA TYR A 233 2.66 8.41 3.61
C TYR A 233 1.82 8.61 2.34
N PRO A 234 2.19 9.53 1.42
CA PRO A 234 3.41 10.36 1.38
C PRO A 234 3.32 11.69 2.11
N ARG A 235 2.14 12.18 2.47
CA ARG A 235 1.92 13.51 3.07
C ARG A 235 1.74 13.48 4.58
N GLN A 236 1.60 12.29 5.19
CA GLN A 236 1.35 12.11 6.62
C GLN A 236 0.07 12.83 7.08
N LEU A 237 -1.00 12.68 6.28
CA LEU A 237 -2.31 13.21 6.61
C LEU A 237 -2.92 12.38 7.74
N GLY A 238 -3.63 13.05 8.66
CA GLY A 238 -4.36 12.40 9.74
C GLY A 238 -5.84 12.81 9.78
N GLY A 239 -6.66 11.90 10.28
CA GLY A 239 -8.09 12.11 10.53
C GLY A 239 -8.87 12.51 9.29
N SER A 240 -9.72 13.54 9.45
CA SER A 240 -10.58 14.08 8.38
C SER A 240 -9.83 14.81 7.26
N ASN A 241 -8.49 14.94 7.34
CA ASN A 241 -7.70 15.46 6.23
C ASN A 241 -7.53 14.43 5.11
N ILE A 242 -7.76 13.14 5.40
CA ILE A 242 -7.80 12.07 4.40
C ILE A 242 -9.23 12.00 3.86
N SER A 243 -9.39 12.00 2.53
CA SER A 243 -10.70 11.86 1.91
C SER A 243 -11.35 10.53 2.29
N ILE A 244 -12.69 10.47 2.33
CA ILE A 244 -13.40 9.22 2.63
C ILE A 244 -13.03 8.12 1.62
N ALA A 245 -12.78 8.48 0.36
CA ALA A 245 -12.34 7.56 -0.67
C ALA A 245 -10.91 7.03 -0.38
N GLY A 246 -9.98 7.90 0.00
CA GLY A 246 -8.63 7.50 0.43
C GLY A 246 -8.65 6.58 1.65
N GLN A 247 -9.48 6.88 2.64
CA GLN A 247 -9.66 6.01 3.82
C GLN A 247 -10.22 4.63 3.45
N VAL A 248 -11.23 4.59 2.55
CA VAL A 248 -11.80 3.33 2.05
C VAL A 248 -10.75 2.50 1.32
N VAL A 249 -10.00 3.11 0.39
CA VAL A 249 -8.98 2.38 -0.39
C VAL A 249 -7.83 1.90 0.50
N SER A 250 -7.38 2.72 1.47
CA SER A 250 -6.35 2.34 2.45
C SER A 250 -6.76 1.11 3.29
N VAL A 251 -8.00 1.07 3.77
CA VAL A 251 -8.52 -0.09 4.51
C VAL A 251 -8.70 -1.30 3.59
N ALA A 252 -9.19 -1.08 2.36
CA ALA A 252 -9.35 -2.15 1.37
C ALA A 252 -8.01 -2.79 0.98
N GLU A 253 -6.95 -1.98 0.84
CA GLU A 253 -5.59 -2.42 0.55
C GLU A 253 -5.07 -3.38 1.62
N MET A 254 -5.12 -2.95 2.88
CA MET A 254 -4.68 -3.76 4.02
C MET A 254 -5.45 -5.09 4.11
N ILE A 255 -6.78 -5.06 3.97
CA ILE A 255 -7.61 -6.27 4.05
C ILE A 255 -7.33 -7.21 2.88
N SER A 256 -7.14 -6.68 1.67
CA SER A 256 -6.87 -7.48 0.48
C SER A 256 -5.56 -8.24 0.62
N GLY A 257 -4.51 -7.58 1.11
CA GLY A 257 -3.23 -8.21 1.42
C GLY A 257 -3.36 -9.35 2.45
N VAL A 258 -4.23 -9.21 3.45
CA VAL A 258 -4.52 -10.28 4.42
C VAL A 258 -5.29 -11.44 3.78
N PHE A 259 -6.32 -11.15 2.98
CA PHE A 259 -7.17 -12.16 2.34
C PHE A 259 -6.40 -13.04 1.35
N MET A 260 -5.43 -12.47 0.64
CA MET A 260 -4.61 -13.21 -0.31
C MET A 260 -3.66 -14.23 0.35
N ARG A 261 -3.39 -14.13 1.66
CA ARG A 261 -2.52 -15.08 2.38
C ARG A 261 -3.20 -16.40 2.72
N GLN A 262 -4.54 -16.47 2.63
CA GLN A 262 -5.40 -17.65 2.86
C GLN A 262 -5.33 -18.33 4.24
N ASP A 263 -4.37 -18.01 5.11
CA ASP A 263 -4.25 -18.50 6.49
C ASP A 263 -5.04 -17.63 7.48
N ARG A 264 -6.17 -18.14 7.98
CA ARG A 264 -7.08 -17.49 8.95
C ARG A 264 -7.37 -16.00 8.59
N PRO A 265 -7.81 -15.71 7.35
CA PRO A 265 -7.85 -14.35 6.81
C PRO A 265 -8.79 -13.39 7.56
N LEU A 266 -9.94 -13.88 8.03
CA LEU A 266 -10.92 -13.05 8.75
C LEU A 266 -10.38 -12.59 10.12
N GLU A 267 -9.78 -13.50 10.86
CA GLU A 267 -9.23 -13.21 12.18
C GLU A 267 -8.01 -12.31 12.10
N ARG A 268 -7.11 -12.55 11.12
CA ARG A 268 -5.99 -11.65 10.84
C ARG A 268 -6.48 -10.24 10.53
N ALA A 269 -7.51 -10.10 9.69
CA ALA A 269 -8.06 -8.79 9.36
C ALA A 269 -8.70 -8.13 10.59
N ALA A 270 -9.44 -8.88 11.40
CA ALA A 270 -10.04 -8.39 12.64
C ALA A 270 -9.00 -7.90 13.65
N LEU A 271 -7.88 -8.62 13.78
CA LEU A 271 -6.76 -8.25 14.64
C LEU A 271 -6.03 -7.02 14.08
N ALA A 272 -5.61 -7.04 12.80
CA ALA A 272 -4.88 -5.95 12.18
C ALA A 272 -5.60 -4.59 12.31
N LEU A 273 -6.93 -4.57 12.15
CA LEU A 273 -7.75 -3.37 12.29
C LEU A 273 -7.84 -2.81 13.72
N LYS A 274 -7.56 -3.63 14.74
CA LYS A 274 -7.78 -3.30 16.15
C LYS A 274 -6.49 -3.17 16.96
N ILE A 275 -5.37 -3.71 16.46
CA ILE A 275 -4.10 -3.73 17.18
C ILE A 275 -3.63 -2.32 17.51
N ILE A 276 -3.69 -1.37 16.56
CA ILE A 276 -3.33 0.04 16.81
C ILE A 276 -4.61 0.89 16.88
N PRO A 277 -5.05 1.31 18.07
CA PRO A 277 -6.21 2.18 18.21
C PRO A 277 -6.02 3.51 17.48
N GLY A 278 -7.00 3.90 16.67
CA GLY A 278 -7.01 5.19 15.97
C GLY A 278 -6.29 5.21 14.63
N GLU A 279 -5.71 4.08 14.19
CA GLU A 279 -5.07 4.00 12.88
C GLU A 279 -6.06 4.06 11.70
N HIS A 280 -7.29 3.60 11.92
CA HIS A 280 -8.38 3.64 10.95
C HIS A 280 -9.60 4.33 11.56
N ALA A 281 -10.41 4.98 10.72
CA ALA A 281 -11.65 5.60 11.15
C ALA A 281 -12.60 4.56 11.78
N HIS A 282 -13.30 4.95 12.84
CA HIS A 282 -14.16 4.05 13.61
C HIS A 282 -15.27 3.44 12.73
N GLU A 283 -15.84 4.23 11.83
CA GLU A 283 -16.88 3.84 10.90
C GLU A 283 -16.40 2.74 9.95
N LEU A 284 -15.16 2.81 9.48
CA LEU A 284 -14.53 1.80 8.64
C LEU A 284 -14.23 0.52 9.41
N VAL A 285 -13.66 0.63 10.61
CA VAL A 285 -13.44 -0.55 11.48
C VAL A 285 -14.75 -1.26 11.79
N SER A 286 -15.82 -0.50 12.05
CA SER A 286 -17.16 -1.03 12.28
C SER A 286 -17.78 -1.66 11.03
N ALA A 287 -17.60 -1.03 9.86
CA ALA A 287 -18.06 -1.56 8.58
C ALA A 287 -17.41 -2.91 8.28
N VAL A 288 -16.08 -3.00 8.40
CA VAL A 288 -15.34 -4.24 8.19
C VAL A 288 -15.73 -5.28 9.24
N SER A 289 -15.74 -4.93 10.53
CA SER A 289 -16.13 -5.87 11.59
C SER A 289 -17.54 -6.45 11.36
N SER A 290 -18.46 -5.64 10.86
CA SER A 290 -19.82 -6.08 10.52
C SER A 290 -19.84 -7.04 9.33
N VAL A 291 -18.98 -6.79 8.34
CA VAL A 291 -18.79 -7.66 7.20
C VAL A 291 -18.16 -9.00 7.61
N LEU A 292 -17.10 -8.97 8.43
CA LEU A 292 -16.41 -10.17 8.89
C LEU A 292 -17.36 -11.09 9.67
N ARG A 293 -18.27 -10.53 10.50
CA ARG A 293 -19.31 -11.31 11.20
C ARG A 293 -20.28 -12.03 10.26
N ILE A 294 -20.61 -11.43 9.11
CA ILE A 294 -21.50 -12.04 8.11
C ILE A 294 -20.82 -13.22 7.39
N CYS A 295 -19.49 -13.17 7.25
CA CYS A 295 -18.75 -14.20 6.53
C CYS A 295 -18.74 -15.56 7.27
N GLY A 296 -19.04 -15.58 8.57
CA GLY A 296 -18.98 -16.77 9.42
C GLY A 296 -17.53 -17.19 9.73
N GLU A 297 -17.33 -17.77 10.91
CA GLU A 297 -16.09 -18.46 11.26
C GLU A 297 -16.23 -19.93 10.83
N GLU A 298 -15.57 -20.32 9.74
CA GLU A 298 -15.11 -21.70 9.66
C GLU A 298 -13.76 -21.71 10.38
N PRO A 299 -13.61 -22.41 11.53
CA PRO A 299 -12.34 -22.50 12.21
C PRO A 299 -11.35 -23.15 11.24
N GLY A 300 -10.46 -22.32 10.68
CA GLY A 300 -9.43 -22.79 9.78
C GLY A 300 -8.56 -23.77 10.55
N THR A 301 -8.38 -24.98 10.01
CA THR A 301 -7.32 -25.88 10.46
C THR A 301 -5.98 -25.28 10.06
N ALA A 302 -5.43 -24.38 10.88
CA ALA A 302 -4.10 -23.87 10.65
C ALA A 302 -3.06 -24.91 11.06
N SER A 303 -2.25 -25.30 10.07
CA SER A 303 -1.00 -26.00 10.21
C SER A 303 0.14 -24.99 10.15
N GLN A 304 0.85 -24.81 11.26
CA GLN A 304 2.31 -24.87 11.38
C GLN A 304 2.67 -24.63 12.84
N ASP A 305 3.33 -25.60 13.47
CA ASP A 305 4.00 -25.41 14.76
C ASP A 305 5.14 -24.39 14.57
N VAL A 306 4.82 -23.09 14.66
CA VAL A 306 5.86 -22.10 14.94
C VAL A 306 6.39 -22.48 16.32
N ALA A 307 7.71 -22.64 16.47
CA ALA A 307 8.30 -22.91 17.76
C ALA A 307 7.85 -21.82 18.74
N LEU A 308 6.97 -22.15 19.69
CA LEU A 308 6.33 -21.18 20.60
C LEU A 308 7.39 -20.30 21.28
N GLN A 309 8.51 -20.90 21.66
CA GLN A 309 9.66 -20.22 22.26
C GLN A 309 10.23 -19.11 21.36
N ALA A 310 10.17 -19.22 20.04
CA ALA A 310 10.59 -18.16 19.14
C ALA A 310 9.59 -16.99 19.14
N VAL A 311 8.28 -17.26 19.19
CA VAL A 311 7.23 -16.24 19.27
C VAL A 311 7.38 -15.43 20.56
N TYR A 312 7.49 -16.11 21.71
CA TYR A 312 7.64 -15.44 23.00
C TYR A 312 8.95 -14.66 23.13
N ARG A 313 10.08 -15.20 22.65
CA ARG A 313 11.35 -14.45 22.60
C ARG A 313 11.25 -13.20 21.73
N ASN A 314 10.55 -13.28 20.60
CA ASN A 314 10.30 -12.09 19.77
C ASN A 314 9.48 -11.05 20.55
N VAL A 315 8.40 -11.46 21.22
CA VAL A 315 7.58 -10.54 22.04
C VAL A 315 8.40 -9.87 23.15
N GLN A 316 9.25 -10.60 23.86
CA GLN A 316 10.17 -10.04 24.84
C GLN A 316 11.15 -9.04 24.22
N SER A 317 11.73 -9.39 23.06
CA SER A 317 12.61 -8.48 22.31
C SER A 317 11.89 -7.21 21.87
N LEU A 318 10.64 -7.32 21.42
CA LEU A 318 9.81 -6.17 21.03
C LEU A 318 9.54 -5.26 22.21
N HIS A 319 9.22 -5.81 23.39
CA HIS A 319 9.05 -5.02 24.61
C HIS A 319 10.32 -4.22 24.95
N GLY A 320 11.47 -4.88 24.95
CA GLY A 320 12.76 -4.22 25.19
C GLY A 320 13.06 -3.12 24.16
N ASN A 321 12.75 -3.37 22.89
CA ASN A 321 12.92 -2.38 21.83
C ASN A 321 12.02 -1.16 22.01
N ILE A 322 10.76 -1.34 22.43
CA ILE A 322 9.82 -0.24 22.70
C ILE A 322 10.36 0.65 23.83
N GLU A 323 10.73 0.07 24.97
CA GLU A 323 11.19 0.84 26.13
C GLU A 323 12.53 1.55 25.85
N ALA A 324 13.47 0.88 25.17
CA ALA A 324 14.73 1.49 24.77
C ALA A 324 14.53 2.65 23.77
N ALA A 325 13.59 2.51 22.83
CA ALA A 325 13.26 3.57 21.88
C ALA A 325 12.64 4.79 22.57
N LEU A 326 11.73 4.59 23.53
CA LEU A 326 11.14 5.67 24.32
C LEU A 326 12.19 6.43 25.14
N ALA A 327 13.12 5.71 25.77
CA ALA A 327 14.22 6.32 26.52
C ALA A 327 15.12 7.16 25.61
N GLN A 328 15.49 6.64 24.43
CA GLN A 328 16.31 7.37 23.46
C GLN A 328 15.59 8.60 22.89
N LEU A 329 14.31 8.48 22.55
CA LEU A 329 13.51 9.61 22.07
C LEU A 329 13.41 10.73 23.11
N GLY A 330 13.23 10.38 24.39
CA GLY A 330 13.27 11.34 25.49
C GLY A 330 14.63 12.04 25.61
N ALA A 331 15.72 11.26 25.65
CA ALA A 331 17.08 11.81 25.75
C ALA A 331 17.45 12.71 24.55
N LEU A 332 17.02 12.35 23.35
CA LEU A 332 17.22 13.16 22.14
C LEU A 332 16.40 14.45 22.18
N ALA A 333 15.15 14.40 22.64
CA ALA A 333 14.30 15.58 22.76
C ALA A 333 14.87 16.63 23.74
N ASP A 334 15.52 16.18 24.81
CA ASP A 334 16.17 17.04 25.80
C ASP A 334 17.61 17.44 25.43
N SER A 335 18.16 16.90 24.34
CA SER A 335 19.54 17.12 23.94
C SER A 335 19.78 18.55 23.47
N PRO A 336 20.81 19.26 23.97
CA PRO A 336 21.17 20.59 23.47
C PRO A 336 21.66 20.57 22.01
N LEU A 337 21.98 19.39 21.47
CA LEU A 337 22.39 19.21 20.09
C LEU A 337 21.21 19.20 19.10
N VAL A 338 19.98 19.05 19.59
CA VAL A 338 18.75 19.15 18.79
C VAL A 338 18.29 20.61 18.80
N THR A 339 18.61 21.30 17.72
CA THR A 339 18.45 22.75 17.63
C THR A 339 17.31 23.14 16.69
N SER A 340 17.16 22.41 15.58
CA SER A 340 16.21 22.75 14.54
C SER A 340 14.78 22.40 14.93
N ARG A 341 13.83 23.24 14.49
CA ARG A 341 12.40 22.96 14.68
C ARG A 341 11.98 21.67 13.98
N ALA A 342 12.53 21.42 12.78
CA ALA A 342 12.26 20.22 12.00
C ALA A 342 12.66 18.93 12.75
N CYS A 343 13.84 18.90 13.38
CA CYS A 343 14.28 17.75 14.18
C CYS A 343 13.39 17.54 15.41
N LYS A 344 13.04 18.62 16.12
CA LYS A 344 12.14 18.57 17.28
C LYS A 344 10.77 18.03 16.92
N ASP A 345 10.19 18.49 15.82
CA ASP A 345 8.88 18.02 15.35
C ASP A 345 8.94 16.55 14.91
N LEU A 346 10.05 16.12 14.28
CA LEU A 346 10.28 14.72 13.89
C LEU A 346 10.38 13.80 15.12
N LEU A 347 11.17 14.17 16.13
CA LEU A 347 11.29 13.43 17.39
C LEU A 347 9.96 13.37 18.14
N ALA A 348 9.22 14.48 18.19
CA ALA A 348 7.90 14.51 18.83
C ALA A 348 6.91 13.56 18.15
N ARG A 349 6.90 13.50 16.81
CA ARG A 349 6.08 12.52 16.07
C ARG A 349 6.53 11.09 16.34
N GLY A 350 7.83 10.81 16.28
CA GLY A 350 8.38 9.49 16.60
C GLY A 350 8.00 9.02 18.00
N LEU A 351 8.08 9.91 19.00
CA LEU A 351 7.65 9.63 20.37
C LEU A 351 6.16 9.28 20.46
N GLN A 352 5.28 10.05 19.80
CA GLN A 352 3.85 9.74 19.79
C GLN A 352 3.55 8.39 19.14
N GLN A 353 4.23 8.06 18.04
CA GLN A 353 4.09 6.77 17.36
C GLN A 353 4.54 5.61 18.26
N VAL A 354 5.73 5.69 18.88
CA VAL A 354 6.22 4.62 19.76
C VAL A 354 5.35 4.48 21.01
N LEU A 355 4.81 5.57 21.56
CA LEU A 355 3.83 5.51 22.65
C LEU A 355 2.52 4.83 22.23
N ALA A 356 2.06 5.04 20.99
CA ALA A 356 0.90 4.33 20.46
C ALA A 356 1.17 2.83 20.32
N VAL A 357 2.36 2.46 19.83
CA VAL A 357 2.82 1.07 19.76
C VAL A 357 2.91 0.45 21.15
N ARG A 358 3.45 1.16 22.16
CA ARG A 358 3.47 0.67 23.56
C ARG A 358 2.08 0.41 24.09
N ARG A 359 1.13 1.35 23.88
CA ARG A 359 -0.27 1.17 24.32
C ARG A 359 -0.91 -0.06 23.68
N ALA A 360 -0.72 -0.23 22.37
CA ALA A 360 -1.18 -1.40 21.63
C ALA A 360 -0.60 -2.71 22.17
N PHE A 361 0.70 -2.72 22.45
CA PHE A 361 1.40 -3.87 23.02
C PHE A 361 0.80 -4.29 24.37
N THR A 362 0.55 -3.34 25.27
CA THR A 362 -0.12 -3.63 26.55
C THR A 362 -1.58 -4.04 26.38
N SER A 363 -2.35 -3.34 25.54
CA SER A 363 -3.79 -3.62 25.39
C SER A 363 -4.10 -4.96 24.73
N THR A 364 -3.13 -5.52 24.00
CA THR A 364 -3.23 -6.86 23.39
C THR A 364 -2.75 -7.97 24.34
N GLY A 365 -2.31 -7.64 25.56
CA GLY A 365 -1.83 -8.61 26.55
C GLY A 365 -0.45 -9.20 26.25
N LEU A 366 0.30 -8.62 25.29
CA LEU A 366 1.65 -9.06 24.94
C LEU A 366 2.67 -8.82 26.07
N ASP A 367 2.41 -7.85 26.94
CA ASP A 367 3.21 -7.55 28.13
C ASP A 367 3.18 -8.70 29.14
N ILE A 368 2.02 -9.34 29.33
CA ILE A 368 1.88 -10.52 30.18
C ILE A 368 2.74 -11.68 29.66
N CYS A 369 2.85 -11.80 28.34
CA CYS A 369 3.63 -12.83 27.65
C CYS A 369 5.16 -12.65 27.80
N THR A 370 5.62 -11.57 28.43
CA THR A 370 7.05 -11.36 28.70
C THR A 370 7.55 -12.15 29.91
N HIS A 371 6.66 -12.64 30.77
CA HIS A 371 6.99 -13.45 31.94
C HIS A 371 7.02 -14.95 31.60
N GLU A 372 8.16 -15.62 31.87
CA GLU A 372 8.40 -17.03 31.49
C GLU A 372 7.35 -18.00 32.07
N ASP A 373 6.95 -17.82 33.33
CA ASP A 373 5.98 -18.70 34.02
C ASP A 373 4.56 -18.65 33.39
N ILE A 374 4.19 -17.52 32.78
CA ILE A 374 2.86 -17.33 32.18
C ILE A 374 2.85 -17.81 30.72
N ALA A 375 3.98 -17.66 30.01
CA ALA A 375 4.13 -18.16 28.66
C ALA A 375 3.97 -19.70 28.59
N GLU A 376 4.47 -20.44 29.60
CA GLU A 376 4.31 -21.90 29.68
C GLU A 376 2.87 -22.33 29.98
N PHE A 377 2.12 -21.56 30.78
CA PHE A 377 0.69 -21.79 31.00
C PHE A 377 -0.14 -21.53 29.73
N MET A 378 0.16 -20.44 29.01
CA MET A 378 -0.51 -20.08 27.75
C MET A 378 -0.13 -21.01 26.59
N ALA A 379 1.00 -21.74 26.69
CA ALA A 379 1.48 -22.72 25.72
C ALA A 379 0.44 -23.77 25.29
N HIS A 380 -0.57 -24.02 26.12
CA HIS A 380 -1.59 -25.02 25.86
C HIS A 380 -2.79 -24.52 25.03
N ASN A 381 -2.90 -23.21 24.74
CA ASN A 381 -4.01 -22.64 23.94
C ASN A 381 -3.54 -22.13 22.56
N ARG A 382 -3.90 -22.87 21.50
CA ARG A 382 -3.55 -22.57 20.11
C ARG A 382 -4.09 -21.23 19.58
N GLU A 383 -5.23 -20.76 20.09
CA GLU A 383 -5.81 -19.48 19.66
C GLU A 383 -4.97 -18.30 20.16
N ILE A 384 -4.56 -18.37 21.43
CA ILE A 384 -3.70 -17.36 22.05
C ILE A 384 -2.36 -17.26 21.31
N HIS A 385 -1.74 -18.38 20.93
CA HIS A 385 -0.46 -18.36 20.17
C HIS A 385 -0.58 -17.65 18.84
N PHE A 386 -1.69 -17.88 18.15
CA PHE A 386 -1.94 -17.24 16.88
C PHE A 386 -2.12 -15.72 17.07
N GLU A 387 -2.92 -15.29 18.04
CA GLU A 387 -3.13 -13.88 18.34
C GLU A 387 -1.82 -13.18 18.73
N VAL A 388 -1.03 -13.80 19.62
CA VAL A 388 0.29 -13.31 20.04
C VAL A 388 1.23 -13.20 18.84
N GLY A 389 1.26 -14.22 17.97
CA GLY A 389 2.10 -14.23 16.77
C GLY A 389 1.70 -13.17 15.74
N VAL A 390 0.40 -12.94 15.54
CA VAL A 390 -0.11 -11.87 14.67
C VAL A 390 0.20 -10.51 15.26
N ALA A 391 -0.17 -10.27 16.52
CA ALA A 391 0.04 -8.99 17.19
C ALA A 391 1.54 -8.64 17.28
N GLY A 392 2.40 -9.60 17.59
CA GLY A 392 3.86 -9.40 17.60
C GLY A 392 4.40 -8.95 16.23
N LYS A 393 3.95 -9.57 15.13
CA LYS A 393 4.35 -9.17 13.76
C LYS A 393 3.86 -7.78 13.40
N GLU A 394 2.63 -7.43 13.77
CA GLU A 394 2.10 -6.08 13.53
C GLU A 394 2.88 -5.01 14.33
N ILE A 395 3.14 -5.26 15.61
CA ILE A 395 3.97 -4.37 16.45
C ILE A 395 5.36 -4.19 15.85
N GLN A 396 6.00 -5.29 15.44
CA GLN A 396 7.30 -5.27 14.79
C GLN A 396 7.27 -4.37 13.53
N TRP A 397 6.26 -4.54 12.68
CA TRP A 397 6.11 -3.74 11.47
C TRP A 397 5.94 -2.24 11.79
N ARG A 398 5.24 -1.88 12.86
CA ARG A 398 5.12 -0.47 13.30
C ARG A 398 6.41 0.12 13.81
N LEU A 399 7.23 -0.63 14.55
CA LEU A 399 8.55 -0.15 14.96
C LEU A 399 9.44 0.13 13.75
N GLN A 400 9.42 -0.76 12.75
CA GLN A 400 10.13 -0.56 11.49
C GLN A 400 9.57 0.62 10.69
N ASP A 401 8.26 0.85 10.73
CA ASP A 401 7.64 2.03 10.10
C ASP A 401 8.10 3.34 10.76
N VAL A 402 8.24 3.38 12.08
CA VAL A 402 8.87 4.52 12.79
C VAL A 402 10.32 4.70 12.34
N ALA A 403 11.09 3.62 12.20
CA ALA A 403 12.48 3.69 11.71
C ALA A 403 12.56 4.30 10.30
N ARG A 404 11.70 3.86 9.38
CA ARG A 404 11.60 4.38 8.01
C ARG A 404 11.24 5.87 8.03
N ASN A 405 10.23 6.26 8.82
CA ASN A 405 9.81 7.65 8.94
C ASN A 405 10.93 8.55 9.47
N LEU A 406 11.63 8.13 10.53
CA LEU A 406 12.78 8.85 11.08
C LEU A 406 13.91 8.97 10.07
N ALA A 407 14.23 7.90 9.33
CA ALA A 407 15.29 7.93 8.32
C ALA A 407 14.98 8.85 7.14
N MET A 408 13.76 8.74 6.59
CA MET A 408 13.34 9.55 5.44
C MET A 408 13.36 11.04 5.72
N HIS A 409 12.80 11.45 6.86
CA HIS A 409 12.74 12.86 7.24
C HIS A 409 14.05 13.35 7.86
N GLY A 410 14.77 12.46 8.56
CA GLY A 410 16.08 12.74 9.12
C GLY A 410 17.13 13.06 8.06
N ALA A 411 17.01 12.48 6.86
CA ALA A 411 17.91 12.76 5.73
C ALA A 411 17.86 14.22 5.24
N ALA A 412 16.80 14.96 5.57
CA ALA A 412 16.67 16.39 5.24
C ALA A 412 17.20 17.32 6.35
N LEU A 413 17.61 16.78 7.51
CA LEU A 413 18.14 17.55 8.63
C LEU A 413 19.62 17.90 8.42
N HIS A 414 20.16 18.78 9.28
CA HIS A 414 21.60 19.03 9.34
C HIS A 414 22.35 17.75 9.72
N ALA A 415 23.56 17.57 9.17
CA ALA A 415 24.34 16.33 9.32
C ALA A 415 24.55 15.89 10.78
N GLN A 416 24.73 16.85 11.70
CA GLN A 416 24.86 16.57 13.13
C GLN A 416 23.58 15.95 13.71
N GLU A 417 22.41 16.55 13.44
CA GLU A 417 21.12 16.05 13.92
C GLU A 417 20.74 14.72 13.25
N ALA A 418 21.00 14.59 11.94
CA ALA A 418 20.77 13.34 11.21
C ALA A 418 21.61 12.17 11.77
N SER A 419 22.83 12.46 12.23
CA SER A 419 23.72 11.48 12.87
C SER A 419 23.19 11.02 14.23
N LEU A 420 22.61 11.93 15.02
CA LEU A 420 22.02 11.60 16.33
C LEU A 420 20.85 10.62 16.23
N LEU A 421 20.13 10.61 15.10
CA LEU A 421 19.00 9.69 14.88
C LEU A 421 19.42 8.28 14.49
N GLN A 422 20.65 8.07 13.99
CA GLN A 422 21.07 6.78 13.42
C GLN A 422 21.00 5.60 14.41
N PRO A 423 21.42 5.72 15.68
CA PRO A 423 21.32 4.62 16.64
C PRO A 423 19.87 4.18 16.86
N LEU A 424 18.95 5.14 17.00
CA LEU A 424 17.53 4.88 17.19
C LEU A 424 16.91 4.23 15.94
N ILE A 425 17.23 4.74 14.75
CA ILE A 425 16.78 4.17 13.47
C ILE A 425 17.24 2.72 13.33
N ALA A 426 18.53 2.45 13.60
CA ALA A 426 19.09 1.10 13.47
C ALA A 426 18.44 0.12 14.46
N GLN A 427 18.19 0.55 15.70
CA GLN A 427 17.51 -0.28 16.70
C GLN A 427 16.06 -0.60 16.30
N LEU A 428 15.30 0.41 15.88
CA LEU A 428 13.91 0.24 15.48
C LEU A 428 13.77 -0.60 14.20
N ASP A 429 14.70 -0.44 13.25
CA ASP A 429 14.76 -1.28 12.06
C ASP A 429 15.07 -2.74 12.48
N ALA A 430 16.05 -2.96 13.36
CA ALA A 430 16.39 -4.28 13.87
C ALA A 430 15.34 -4.92 14.79
N ALA A 431 14.19 -4.28 15.06
CA ALA A 431 13.09 -4.91 15.75
C ALA A 431 12.57 -6.10 14.91
N GLY A 432 12.84 -7.32 15.36
CA GLY A 432 12.50 -8.56 14.64
C GLY A 432 13.42 -9.72 14.86
#